data_AF-Q5C5A0-F1
#
_entry.id   AF-Q5C5A0-F1
#
_cell.length_a   1.000
_cell.length_b   1.000
_cell.length_c   1.000
_cell.angle_alpha   90.00
_cell.angle_beta   90.00
_cell.angle_gamma   90.00
#
_symmetry.space_group_name_H-M   'P 1'
#
loop_
_entity.id
_entity.type
_entity.pdbx_description
1 polymer ?
#
loop_
_entity_poly.entity_id
_entity_poly.type
_entity_poly.pdbx_seq_one_letter_code
_entity_poly.pdbx_strand_id
1 'polypeptide(L)'
;NNATSDLSVSLFSHGRLSDLPEYLVDNVVELVSYLRRAKDEFLESVEVSLIPLEPLLEFSILFMNHTGLLTNPHLRARLAEVLESLIPQRDDEAWNTNTGSGLLSSLNLSFHRREQLMNCNLDTTDDPVLGSAVRALLTAFVSIELSPGTGVVGSAGSAADTVIAASSSSTSQTSLSRPYD
;
A
#
# COMPACT_ATOMS: atom_id res chain seq x y z
N ASN A 1 -12.02 -9.08 -56.08
CA ASN A 1 -11.65 -10.00 -55.00
C ASN A 1 -10.39 -9.53 -54.30
N ASN A 2 -10.46 -8.59 -53.34
CA ASN A 2 -9.54 -8.51 -52.20
C ASN A 2 -9.99 -7.37 -51.26
N ALA A 3 -10.94 -7.64 -50.37
CA ALA A 3 -11.41 -6.68 -49.37
C ALA A 3 -11.98 -7.41 -48.16
N THR A 4 -11.20 -8.29 -47.50
CA THR A 4 -11.65 -9.03 -46.31
C THR A 4 -10.52 -9.40 -45.32
N SER A 5 -9.39 -8.70 -45.29
CA SER A 5 -8.25 -9.10 -44.44
C SER A 5 -7.73 -8.01 -43.50
N ASP A 6 -8.61 -7.16 -42.93
CA ASP A 6 -8.14 -6.07 -42.05
C ASP A 6 -9.02 -5.83 -40.80
N LEU A 7 -9.83 -6.82 -40.38
CA LEU A 7 -10.78 -6.66 -39.26
C LEU A 7 -10.48 -7.50 -38.01
N SER A 8 -9.29 -8.11 -37.88
CA SER A 8 -8.98 -9.01 -36.75
C SER A 8 -7.88 -8.54 -35.79
N VAL A 9 -7.34 -7.32 -35.92
CA VAL A 9 -6.12 -6.93 -35.18
C VAL A 9 -6.32 -5.96 -34.00
N SER A 10 -7.54 -5.51 -33.66
CA SER A 10 -7.69 -4.46 -32.61
C SER A 10 -8.61 -4.75 -31.41
N LEU A 11 -9.04 -5.99 -31.14
CA LEU A 11 -10.12 -6.18 -30.15
C LEU A 11 -9.71 -6.39 -28.68
N PHE A 12 -8.42 -6.45 -28.34
CA PHE A 12 -7.99 -6.53 -26.94
C PHE A 12 -6.79 -5.62 -26.69
N SER A 13 -7.06 -4.32 -26.57
CA SER A 13 -6.15 -3.44 -25.84
C SER A 13 -6.05 -4.01 -24.42
N HIS A 14 -4.92 -4.61 -24.09
CA HIS A 14 -4.69 -5.22 -22.78
C HIS A 14 -4.85 -4.12 -21.73
N GLY A 15 -5.82 -4.27 -20.81
CA GLY A 15 -5.98 -3.33 -19.69
C GLY A 15 -4.70 -3.31 -18.87
N ARG A 16 -4.20 -2.11 -18.55
CA ARG A 16 -3.02 -1.97 -17.69
C ARG A 16 -3.50 -1.99 -16.24
N LEU A 17 -2.68 -2.49 -15.31
CA LEU A 17 -3.02 -2.45 -13.88
C LEU A 17 -3.26 -1.02 -13.36
N SER A 18 -2.77 0.00 -14.07
CA SER A 18 -3.03 1.42 -13.79
C SER A 18 -4.49 1.82 -14.01
N ASP A 19 -5.24 1.03 -14.78
CA ASP A 19 -6.64 1.29 -15.08
C ASP A 19 -7.55 0.66 -14.02
N LEU A 20 -6.98 -0.09 -13.07
CA LEU A 20 -7.70 -0.73 -11.98
C LEU A 20 -8.15 0.33 -10.96
N PRO A 21 -9.45 0.40 -10.62
CA PRO A 21 -9.91 1.32 -9.60
C PRO A 21 -9.30 1.03 -8.23
N GLU A 22 -8.81 2.06 -7.55
CA GLU A 22 -8.16 1.93 -6.24
C GLU A 22 -9.06 1.30 -5.16
N TYR A 23 -10.38 1.44 -5.27
CA TYR A 23 -11.32 0.84 -4.31
C TYR A 23 -11.24 -0.69 -4.28
N LEU A 24 -10.76 -1.35 -5.35
CA LEU A 24 -10.56 -2.80 -5.33
C LEU A 24 -9.43 -3.17 -4.37
N VAL A 25 -8.36 -2.36 -4.33
CA VAL A 25 -7.30 -2.51 -3.36
C VAL A 25 -7.81 -2.18 -1.96
N ASP A 26 -8.59 -1.11 -1.82
CA ASP A 26 -9.21 -0.73 -0.55
C ASP A 26 -10.08 -1.84 0.05
N ASN A 27 -10.91 -2.49 -0.79
CA ASN A 27 -11.75 -3.61 -0.37
C ASN A 27 -10.94 -4.80 0.15
N VAL A 28 -9.84 -5.15 -0.53
CA VAL A 28 -8.95 -6.24 -0.08
C VAL A 28 -8.32 -5.89 1.27
N VAL A 29 -7.81 -4.66 1.40
CA VAL A 29 -7.20 -4.17 2.64
C VAL A 29 -8.23 -4.13 3.77
N GLU A 30 -9.45 -3.67 3.51
CA GLU A 30 -10.54 -3.65 4.48
C GLU A 30 -10.96 -5.05 4.93
N LEU A 31 -11.11 -5.99 3.99
CA LEU A 31 -11.44 -7.37 4.29
C LEU A 31 -10.38 -8.01 5.20
N VAL A 32 -9.10 -7.91 4.86
CA VAL A 32 -8.00 -8.46 5.67
C VAL A 32 -7.97 -7.81 7.05
N SER A 33 -8.14 -6.48 7.11
CA SER A 33 -8.19 -5.74 8.38
C SER A 33 -9.37 -6.19 9.26
N TYR A 34 -10.53 -6.41 8.66
CA TYR A 34 -11.72 -6.90 9.36
C TYR A 34 -11.49 -8.31 9.94
N LEU A 35 -10.94 -9.22 9.14
CA LEU A 35 -10.66 -10.59 9.56
C LEU A 35 -9.65 -10.64 10.71
N ARG A 36 -8.58 -9.83 10.64
CA ARG A 36 -7.59 -9.70 11.70
C ARG A 36 -8.19 -9.16 13.01
N ARG A 37 -9.08 -8.17 12.93
CA ARG A 37 -9.80 -7.65 14.11
C ARG A 37 -10.74 -8.67 14.73
N ALA A 38 -11.35 -9.54 13.91
CA ALA A 38 -12.22 -10.60 14.40
C ALA A 38 -11.42 -11.72 15.08
N LYS A 39 -10.25 -12.05 14.53
CA LYS A 39 -9.33 -13.06 15.07
C LYS A 39 -7.91 -12.73 14.62
N ASP A 40 -7.04 -12.39 15.57
CA ASP A 40 -5.66 -12.00 15.26
C ASP A 40 -4.91 -13.13 14.53
N GLU A 41 -5.13 -14.36 14.99
CA GLU A 41 -4.62 -15.60 14.40
C GLU A 41 -5.44 -16.14 13.24
N PHE A 42 -6.16 -15.28 12.52
CA PHE A 42 -7.00 -15.71 11.41
C PHE A 42 -6.18 -16.40 10.32
N LEU A 43 -4.99 -15.89 9.99
CA LEU A 43 -4.13 -16.42 8.91
C LEU A 43 -3.62 -17.84 9.18
N GLU A 44 -3.44 -18.19 10.46
CA GLU A 44 -3.01 -19.51 10.93
C GLU A 44 -4.20 -20.42 11.27
N SER A 45 -5.44 -19.93 11.12
CA SER A 45 -6.63 -20.69 11.48
C SER A 45 -6.91 -21.82 10.50
N VAL A 46 -7.48 -22.92 11.03
CA VAL A 46 -7.87 -24.09 10.24
C VAL A 46 -8.85 -23.73 9.12
N GLU A 47 -9.71 -22.74 9.36
CA GLU A 47 -10.74 -22.27 8.42
C GLU A 47 -10.16 -21.74 7.09
N VAL A 48 -8.94 -21.18 7.12
CA VAL A 48 -8.26 -20.64 5.92
C VAL A 48 -6.97 -21.37 5.57
N SER A 49 -6.71 -22.52 6.21
CA SER A 49 -5.51 -23.33 5.97
C SER A 49 -5.31 -23.77 4.51
N LEU A 50 -6.41 -23.84 3.74
CA LEU A 50 -6.40 -24.19 2.32
C LEU A 50 -6.19 -23.00 1.37
N ILE A 51 -6.29 -21.76 1.87
CA ILE A 51 -6.19 -20.54 1.07
C ILE A 51 -4.73 -20.10 1.04
N PRO A 52 -4.04 -20.11 -0.13
CA PRO A 52 -2.64 -19.69 -0.21
C PRO A 52 -2.47 -18.22 0.17
N LEU A 53 -1.37 -17.89 0.85
CA LEU A 53 -1.04 -16.52 1.28
C LEU A 53 -0.21 -15.77 0.23
N GLU A 54 0.43 -16.52 -0.66
CA GLU A 54 1.29 -16.05 -1.75
C GLU A 54 0.60 -14.97 -2.61
N PRO A 55 -0.66 -15.15 -3.07
CA PRO A 55 -1.30 -14.13 -3.90
C PRO A 55 -1.52 -12.80 -3.15
N LEU A 56 -1.80 -12.86 -1.84
CA LEU A 56 -1.98 -11.66 -1.03
C LEU A 56 -0.65 -10.94 -0.79
N LEU A 57 0.44 -11.70 -0.63
CA LEU A 57 1.78 -11.15 -0.52
C LEU A 57 2.23 -10.51 -1.84
N GLU A 58 2.12 -11.22 -2.96
CA GLU A 58 2.47 -10.72 -4.29
C GLU A 58 1.66 -9.47 -4.63
N PHE A 59 0.36 -9.49 -4.36
CA PHE A 59 -0.51 -8.33 -4.48
C PHE A 59 0.02 -7.13 -3.69
N SER A 60 0.36 -7.34 -2.41
CA SER A 60 0.86 -6.27 -1.55
C SER A 60 2.20 -5.71 -2.04
N ILE A 61 3.15 -6.58 -2.41
CA ILE A 61 4.46 -6.20 -2.96
C ILE A 61 4.30 -5.41 -4.27
N LEU A 62 3.43 -5.86 -5.17
CA LEU A 62 3.21 -5.25 -6.47
C LEU A 62 2.73 -3.79 -6.35
N PHE A 63 1.67 -3.55 -5.58
CA PHE A 63 1.09 -2.22 -5.42
C PHE A 63 1.98 -1.28 -4.60
N MET A 64 2.80 -1.81 -3.69
CA MET A 64 3.77 -1.02 -2.93
C MET A 64 5.03 -0.66 -3.74
N ASN A 65 5.50 -1.55 -4.61
CA ASN A 65 6.63 -1.27 -5.50
C ASN A 65 6.26 -0.30 -6.64
N HIS A 66 5.02 -0.35 -7.10
CA HIS A 66 4.54 0.50 -8.20
C HIS A 66 3.58 1.56 -7.69
N THR A 67 4.14 2.62 -7.10
CA THR A 67 3.38 3.74 -6.50
C THR A 67 2.49 4.49 -7.50
N GLY A 68 2.75 4.35 -8.81
CA GLY A 68 1.86 4.86 -9.87
C GLY A 68 0.56 4.07 -10.05
N LEU A 69 0.48 2.84 -9.52
CA LEU A 69 -0.74 2.01 -9.52
C LEU A 69 -1.63 2.29 -8.29
N LEU A 70 -1.04 2.81 -7.21
CA LEU A 70 -1.72 3.10 -5.96
C LEU A 70 -1.32 4.49 -5.48
N THR A 71 -2.00 5.51 -6.01
CA THR A 71 -1.62 6.91 -5.81
C THR A 71 -1.99 7.42 -4.43
N ASN A 72 -3.02 6.84 -3.81
CA ASN A 72 -3.46 7.19 -2.47
C ASN A 72 -2.44 6.77 -1.37
N PRO A 73 -1.78 7.73 -0.69
CA PRO A 73 -0.79 7.42 0.36
C PRO A 73 -1.39 6.71 1.58
N HIS A 74 -2.65 6.98 1.93
CA HIS A 74 -3.31 6.34 3.05
C HIS A 74 -3.57 4.85 2.77
N LEU A 75 -3.94 4.54 1.53
CA LEU A 75 -4.14 3.17 1.11
C LEU A 75 -2.79 2.40 1.05
N ARG A 76 -1.71 3.06 0.63
CA ARG A 76 -0.34 2.51 0.74
C ARG A 76 0.05 2.21 2.20
N ALA A 77 -0.28 3.10 3.14
CA ALA A 77 -0.02 2.87 4.56
C ALA A 77 -0.78 1.66 5.10
N ARG A 78 -2.08 1.54 4.79
CA ARG A 78 -2.89 0.38 5.20
C ARG A 78 -2.43 -0.93 4.54
N LEU A 79 -1.92 -0.87 3.30
CA LEU A 79 -1.34 -2.04 2.64
C LEU A 79 -0.03 -2.48 3.31
N ALA A 80 0.76 -1.54 3.85
CA ALA A 80 1.93 -1.86 4.68
C ALA A 80 1.52 -2.59 5.97
N GLU A 81 0.42 -2.21 6.62
CA GLU A 81 -0.13 -2.95 7.78
C GLU A 81 -0.58 -4.37 7.41
N VAL A 82 -1.10 -4.58 6.19
CA VAL A 82 -1.43 -5.92 5.69
C VAL A 82 -0.15 -6.74 5.54
N LEU A 83 0.87 -6.17 4.90
CA LEU A 83 2.14 -6.83 4.68
C LEU A 83 2.85 -7.17 6.00
N GLU A 84 2.80 -6.28 6.99
CA GLU A 84 3.27 -6.56 8.37
C GLU A 84 2.59 -7.80 8.97
N SER A 85 1.27 -7.96 8.78
CA SER A 85 0.58 -9.15 9.28
C SER A 85 0.92 -10.45 8.54
N LEU A 86 1.51 -10.36 7.35
CA LEU A 86 2.00 -11.54 6.60
C LEU A 86 3.41 -11.95 7.02
N ILE A 87 4.15 -11.08 7.72
CA ILE A 87 5.47 -11.39 8.23
C ILE A 87 5.31 -12.18 9.54
N PRO A 88 6.09 -13.26 9.76
CA PRO A 88 6.15 -13.94 11.05
C PRO A 88 6.55 -12.96 12.14
N GLN A 89 5.70 -12.78 13.15
CA GLN A 89 6.05 -11.91 14.27
C GLN A 89 6.98 -12.64 15.23
N ARG A 90 7.92 -11.91 15.82
CA ARG A 90 8.83 -12.43 16.83
C ARG A 90 8.14 -12.29 18.18
N ASP A 91 8.13 -13.35 18.98
CA ASP A 91 7.67 -13.26 20.35
C ASP A 91 8.72 -12.48 21.17
N ASP A 92 8.44 -11.22 21.46
CA ASP A 92 9.34 -10.30 22.17
C ASP A 92 9.64 -10.78 23.60
N GLU A 93 8.72 -11.55 24.21
CA GLU A 93 8.92 -12.15 25.54
C GLU A 93 9.96 -13.29 25.52
N ALA A 94 10.04 -14.01 24.39
CA ALA A 94 10.99 -15.11 24.20
C ALA A 94 12.42 -14.64 23.90
N TRP A 95 12.61 -13.45 23.33
CA TRP A 95 13.96 -12.90 23.06
C TRP A 95 14.68 -12.43 24.31
N ASN A 96 13.95 -11.83 25.26
CA ASN A 96 14.54 -11.34 26.51
C ASN A 96 14.82 -12.47 27.51
N THR A 97 14.20 -13.63 27.32
CA THR A 97 14.31 -14.79 28.22
C THR A 97 15.36 -15.77 27.69
N ASN A 98 16.62 -15.49 27.98
CA ASN A 98 17.78 -16.30 27.58
C ASN A 98 17.87 -17.68 28.30
N THR A 99 16.74 -18.35 28.57
CA THR A 99 16.69 -19.57 29.40
C THR A 99 15.85 -20.67 28.75
N GLY A 100 16.57 -21.63 28.17
CA GLY A 100 16.22 -23.02 27.89
C GLY A 100 14.78 -23.49 28.16
N SER A 101 13.90 -23.34 27.18
CA SER A 101 12.60 -24.05 27.14
C SER A 101 12.18 -24.38 25.71
N GLY A 102 12.98 -25.22 25.05
CA GLY A 102 12.77 -25.66 23.66
C GLY A 102 11.63 -26.65 23.42
N LEU A 103 10.50 -26.55 24.14
CA LEU A 103 9.33 -27.40 23.89
C LEU A 103 7.98 -26.68 24.02
N LEU A 104 7.90 -25.62 24.83
CA LEU A 104 6.66 -24.87 25.09
C LEU A 104 6.57 -23.55 24.30
N SER A 105 7.70 -22.99 23.85
CA SER A 105 7.70 -21.81 22.96
C SER A 105 7.13 -22.13 21.57
N SER A 106 7.19 -23.38 21.12
CA SER A 106 6.57 -23.82 19.86
C SER A 106 5.03 -23.88 19.91
N LEU A 107 4.43 -23.74 21.10
CA LEU A 107 2.98 -23.79 21.29
C LEU A 107 2.33 -22.40 21.41
N ASN A 108 3.13 -21.33 21.39
CA ASN A 108 2.64 -19.95 21.47
C ASN A 108 2.79 -19.28 20.09
N LEU A 109 1.73 -19.42 19.28
CA LEU A 109 1.58 -18.83 17.94
C LEU A 109 2.70 -19.20 16.95
N SER A 110 2.77 -20.48 16.59
CA SER A 110 3.59 -20.89 15.45
C SER A 110 3.00 -20.26 14.18
N PHE A 111 3.60 -19.17 13.71
CA PHE A 111 3.29 -18.50 12.45
C PHE A 111 3.75 -19.33 11.24
N HIS A 112 3.39 -20.60 11.22
CA HIS A 112 3.98 -21.61 10.35
C HIS A 112 3.73 -21.30 8.89
N ARG A 113 2.51 -20.84 8.55
CA ARG A 113 2.18 -20.51 7.16
C ARG A 113 2.92 -19.26 6.70
N ARG A 114 3.04 -18.26 7.56
CA ARG A 114 3.84 -17.05 7.29
C ARG A 114 5.34 -17.34 7.21
N GLU A 115 5.85 -18.24 8.04
CA GLU A 115 7.25 -18.65 8.03
C GLU A 115 7.58 -19.41 6.75
N GLN A 116 6.70 -20.34 6.35
CA GLN A 116 6.79 -21.00 5.04
C GLN A 116 6.77 -19.97 3.91
N LEU A 117 5.83 -19.02 3.94
CA LEU A 117 5.70 -17.96 2.94
C LEU A 117 6.99 -17.13 2.77
N MET A 118 7.67 -16.78 3.87
CA MET A 118 8.92 -16.00 3.82
C MET A 118 10.15 -16.85 3.46
N ASN A 119 10.14 -18.14 3.77
CA ASN A 119 11.22 -19.09 3.45
C ASN A 119 11.07 -19.70 2.05
N CYS A 120 9.91 -19.54 1.41
CA CYS A 120 9.69 -19.94 0.03
C CYS A 120 10.60 -19.11 -0.90
N ASN A 121 11.49 -19.79 -1.61
CA ASN A 121 12.20 -19.20 -2.74
C ASN A 121 11.23 -19.18 -3.92
N LEU A 122 10.70 -18.01 -4.27
CA LEU A 122 9.94 -17.85 -5.51
C LEU A 122 10.92 -18.09 -6.67
N ASP A 123 10.67 -19.12 -7.47
CA ASP A 123 11.60 -19.75 -8.44
C ASP A 123 11.99 -18.88 -9.66
N THR A 124 11.84 -17.55 -9.60
CA THR A 124 11.84 -16.72 -10.81
C THR A 124 12.77 -15.50 -10.79
N THR A 125 13.35 -15.08 -9.67
CA THR A 125 14.30 -13.96 -9.64
C THR A 125 15.22 -14.06 -8.43
N ASP A 126 16.51 -13.72 -8.57
CA ASP A 126 17.60 -13.86 -7.59
C ASP A 126 17.41 -13.16 -6.21
N ASP A 127 16.22 -12.68 -5.89
CA ASP A 127 15.92 -11.94 -4.66
C ASP A 127 14.95 -12.74 -3.77
N PRO A 128 15.31 -13.04 -2.51
CA PRO A 128 14.40 -13.70 -1.58
C PRO A 128 13.09 -12.91 -1.43
N VAL A 129 11.98 -13.61 -1.18
CA VAL A 129 10.65 -13.01 -0.95
C VAL A 129 10.72 -11.92 0.12
N LEU A 130 11.49 -12.16 1.18
CA LEU A 130 11.76 -11.17 2.23
C LEU A 130 12.44 -9.91 1.68
N GLY A 131 13.42 -10.04 0.78
CA GLY A 131 14.09 -8.91 0.14
C GLY A 131 13.12 -8.06 -0.70
N SER A 132 12.23 -8.72 -1.43
CA SER A 132 11.16 -8.06 -2.19
C SER A 132 10.15 -7.34 -1.29
N ALA A 133 9.74 -7.97 -0.19
CA ALA A 133 8.87 -7.39 0.82
C ALA A 133 9.49 -6.15 1.50
N VAL A 134 10.76 -6.23 1.90
CA VAL A 134 11.51 -5.11 2.49
C VAL A 134 11.65 -3.96 1.48
N ARG A 135 11.99 -4.26 0.21
CA ARG A 135 12.05 -3.25 -0.85
C ARG A 135 10.71 -2.55 -1.02
N ALA A 136 9.62 -3.31 -1.05
CA ALA A 136 8.26 -2.77 -1.19
C ALA A 136 7.90 -1.85 -0.02
N LEU A 137 8.19 -2.27 1.21
CA LEU A 137 8.00 -1.45 2.42
C LEU A 137 8.78 -0.14 2.36
N LEU A 138 10.07 -0.19 2.02
CA LEU A 138 10.90 1.01 1.90
C LEU A 138 10.41 1.95 0.79
N THR A 139 9.99 1.38 -0.33
CA THR A 139 9.44 2.14 -1.46
C THR A 139 8.15 2.86 -1.07
N ALA A 140 7.22 2.13 -0.43
CA ALA A 140 5.98 2.71 0.06
C ALA A 140 6.24 3.79 1.11
N PHE A 141 7.12 3.54 2.08
CA PHE A 141 7.46 4.52 3.12
C PHE A 141 7.96 5.83 2.52
N VAL A 142 8.97 5.78 1.64
CA VAL A 142 9.49 6.97 0.96
C VAL A 142 8.39 7.68 0.16
N SER A 143 7.53 6.92 -0.52
CA SER A 143 6.44 7.51 -1.32
C SER A 143 5.34 8.19 -0.49
N ILE A 144 5.11 7.75 0.74
CA ILE A 144 4.15 8.35 1.67
C ILE A 144 4.72 9.66 2.19
N GLU A 145 6.00 9.67 2.58
CA GLU A 145 6.69 10.88 3.05
C GLU A 145 6.76 11.97 1.97
N LEU A 146 6.93 11.57 0.71
CA LEU A 146 6.98 12.49 -0.42
C LEU A 146 5.58 12.94 -0.92
N SER A 147 4.48 12.37 -0.42
CA SER A 147 3.13 12.78 -0.83
C SER A 147 2.74 14.11 -0.17
N PRO A 148 2.25 15.11 -0.93
CA PRO A 148 1.77 16.36 -0.37
C PRO A 148 0.64 16.11 0.65
N GLY A 149 0.82 16.55 1.90
CA GLY A 149 -0.22 16.47 2.95
C GLY A 149 0.02 15.45 4.07
N THR A 150 1.13 14.69 4.06
CA THR A 150 1.51 13.81 5.18
C THR A 150 2.38 14.51 6.24
N GLY A 151 2.97 15.65 5.88
CA GLY A 151 3.64 16.54 6.81
C GLY A 151 2.63 17.46 7.52
N VAL A 152 2.62 17.40 8.85
CA VAL A 152 2.29 18.52 9.74
C VAL A 152 0.80 18.66 10.13
N VAL A 153 0.46 18.04 11.27
CA VAL A 153 -0.32 18.75 12.30
C VAL A 153 0.51 19.97 12.71
N GLY A 154 0.16 21.12 12.14
CA GLY A 154 0.90 22.39 12.30
C GLY A 154 0.51 23.36 11.19
N SER A 155 -0.74 23.77 11.28
CA SER A 155 -1.44 24.76 10.46
C SER A 155 -0.72 26.12 10.40
N ALA A 156 0.38 26.23 9.65
CA ALA A 156 1.08 27.50 9.42
C ALA A 156 1.26 27.84 7.93
N GLY A 157 1.42 26.84 7.05
CA GLY A 157 1.60 27.07 5.61
C GLY A 157 0.32 27.48 4.89
N SER A 158 -0.83 26.90 5.26
CA SER A 158 -2.12 27.19 4.62
C SER A 158 -2.66 28.60 4.95
N ALA A 159 -2.35 29.11 6.15
CA ALA A 159 -2.72 30.47 6.52
C ALA A 159 -1.91 31.52 5.74
N ALA A 160 -0.60 31.28 5.52
CA ALA A 160 0.24 32.20 4.76
C ALA A 160 -0.22 32.31 3.30
N ASP A 161 -0.58 31.18 2.66
CA ASP A 161 -1.01 31.17 1.27
C ASP A 161 -2.38 31.83 1.07
N THR A 162 -3.29 31.65 2.04
CA THR A 162 -4.59 32.35 2.06
C THR A 162 -4.42 33.87 2.24
N VAL A 163 -3.47 34.32 3.06
CA VAL A 163 -3.18 35.75 3.26
C VAL A 163 -2.50 36.38 2.04
N ILE A 164 -1.63 35.65 1.34
CA ILE A 164 -0.99 36.13 0.10
C ILE A 164 -2.01 36.21 -1.05
N ALA A 165 -2.94 35.24 -1.13
CA ALA A 165 -4.06 35.29 -2.08
C ALA A 165 -5.05 36.42 -1.78
N ALA A 166 -5.32 36.73 -0.51
CA ALA A 166 -6.18 37.84 -0.13
C ALA A 166 -5.56 39.22 -0.43
N SER A 167 -4.25 39.39 -0.20
CA SER A 167 -3.58 40.69 -0.40
C SER A 167 -3.43 41.08 -1.88
N SER A 168 -3.41 40.12 -2.80
CA SER A 168 -3.36 40.38 -4.25
C SER A 168 -4.69 40.87 -4.86
N SER A 169 -5.80 40.81 -4.12
CA SER A 169 -7.14 41.22 -4.60
C SER A 169 -7.53 42.67 -4.28
N SER A 170 -6.68 43.46 -3.61
CA SER A 170 -7.05 44.78 -3.05
C SER A 170 -6.47 46.02 -3.74
N THR A 171 -5.84 45.91 -4.91
CA THR A 171 -5.12 47.05 -5.55
C THR A 171 -5.73 47.54 -6.87
N SER A 172 -7.05 47.50 -7.05
CA SER A 172 -7.68 48.00 -8.30
C SER A 172 -8.96 48.78 -8.11
N GLN A 173 -9.01 49.77 -7.20
CA GLN A 173 -10.02 50.83 -7.29
C GLN A 173 -9.45 52.18 -6.81
N THR A 174 -8.91 52.98 -7.75
CA THR A 174 -8.91 54.45 -7.58
C THR A 174 -9.04 55.16 -8.94
N SER A 175 -10.28 55.55 -9.23
CA SER A 175 -10.73 56.77 -9.93
C SER A 175 -10.19 57.09 -11.34
N LEU A 176 -10.98 56.74 -12.36
CA LEU A 176 -11.13 57.55 -13.58
C LEU A 176 -12.44 58.34 -13.50
N SER A 177 -12.37 59.66 -13.50
CA SER A 177 -13.48 60.53 -13.94
C SER A 177 -12.92 61.80 -14.57
N ARG A 178 -12.98 61.87 -15.89
CA ARG A 178 -12.99 63.13 -16.67
C ARG A 178 -14.21 63.08 -17.59
N PRO A 179 -15.08 64.10 -17.60
CA PRO A 179 -16.18 64.15 -18.55
C PRO A 179 -15.71 64.76 -19.87
N TYR A 180 -16.38 64.34 -20.94
CA TYR A 180 -16.33 64.90 -22.28
C TYR A 180 -17.16 66.19 -22.35
N ASP A 181 -16.54 67.25 -22.88
CA ASP A 181 -17.00 68.25 -23.88
C ASP A 181 -16.35 69.62 -23.65
#